data_AF-A0A522V6I1-F1
#
_entry.id   AF-A0A522V6I1-F1
#
_cell.length_a   1.000
_cell.length_b   1.000
_cell.length_c   1.000
_cell.angle_alpha   90.00
_cell.angle_beta   90.00
_cell.angle_gamma   90.00
#
_symmetry.space_group_name_H-M   'P 1'
#
loop_
_entity.id
_entity.type
_entity.pdbx_description
1 polymer ?
#
loop_
_entity_poly.entity_id
_entity_poly.type
_entity_poly.pdbx_seq_one_letter_code
_entity_poly.pdbx_strand_id
1 'polypeptide(L)'
;MRQKSIRALALLGAGFLLLGFSFVDAARMEAKALPRLAVTAGMAERLGLSDLVLFTEARYTRHLALADRFAAFQDYPMAFEHFPSGSIAPPPRHLVPGR
;
A
#
# COMPACT_ATOMS: atom_id res chain seq x y z
N MET A 1 13.30 -13.93 39.22
CA MET A 1 12.42 -13.03 38.43
C MET A 1 13.21 -11.98 37.63
N ARG A 2 14.19 -11.26 38.23
CA ARG A 2 15.01 -10.21 37.59
C ARG A 2 15.64 -10.54 36.22
N GLN A 3 16.21 -11.75 36.04
CA GLN A 3 16.85 -12.12 34.76
C GLN A 3 15.87 -12.36 33.61
N LYS A 4 14.63 -12.81 33.89
CA LYS A 4 13.60 -13.00 32.86
C LYS A 4 13.12 -11.64 32.32
N SER A 5 12.98 -10.65 33.20
CA SER A 5 12.60 -9.28 32.83
C SER A 5 13.66 -8.58 31.99
N ILE A 6 14.95 -8.76 32.30
CA ILE A 6 16.05 -8.19 31.49
C ILE A 6 16.03 -8.76 30.06
N ARG A 7 15.83 -10.07 29.91
CA ARG A 7 15.71 -10.71 28.59
C ARG A 7 14.48 -10.23 27.83
N ALA A 8 13.33 -10.09 28.49
CA ALA A 8 12.12 -9.57 27.87
C ALA A 8 12.31 -8.12 27.38
N LEU A 9 12.95 -7.26 28.18
CA LEU A 9 13.24 -5.88 27.79
C LEU A 9 14.23 -5.81 26.63
N ALA A 10 15.27 -6.64 26.62
CA ALA A 10 16.21 -6.73 25.52
C ALA A 10 15.54 -7.19 24.21
N LEU A 11 14.63 -8.17 24.28
CA LEU A 11 13.86 -8.64 23.12
C LEU A 11 12.93 -7.56 22.57
N LEU A 12 12.23 -6.83 23.46
CA LEU A 12 11.40 -5.69 23.05
C LEU A 12 12.24 -4.59 22.40
N GLY A 13 13.39 -4.24 22.99
CA GLY A 13 14.31 -3.26 22.43
C GLY A 13 14.82 -3.69 21.05
N ALA A 14 15.20 -4.95 20.88
CA ALA A 14 15.57 -5.51 19.57
C ALA A 14 14.41 -5.45 18.57
N GLY A 15 13.19 -5.74 19.00
CA GLY A 15 11.98 -5.61 18.18
C GLY A 15 11.74 -4.19 17.69
N PHE A 16 11.86 -3.19 18.56
CA PHE A 16 11.75 -1.77 18.18
C PHE A 16 12.86 -1.34 17.21
N LEU A 17 14.09 -1.83 17.41
CA LEU A 17 15.20 -1.56 16.48
C LEU A 17 14.92 -2.15 15.10
N LEU A 18 14.48 -3.42 15.02
CA LEU A 18 14.11 -4.06 13.76
C LEU A 18 12.95 -3.34 13.07
N LEU A 19 11.93 -2.92 13.85
CA LEU A 19 10.83 -2.11 13.33
C LEU A 19 11.36 -0.80 12.75
N GLY A 20 12.24 -0.09 13.46
CA GLY A 20 12.89 1.12 12.97
C GLY A 20 13.69 0.90 11.68
N PHE A 21 14.46 -0.20 11.60
CA PHE A 21 15.17 -0.58 10.38
C PHE A 21 14.24 -0.86 9.21
N SER A 22 13.06 -1.44 9.44
CA SER A 22 12.08 -1.71 8.38
C SER A 22 11.57 -0.44 7.72
N PHE A 23 11.39 0.66 8.46
CA PHE A 23 11.01 1.95 7.91
C PHE A 23 12.14 2.58 7.07
N VAL A 24 13.38 2.45 7.52
CA VAL A 24 14.54 2.92 6.76
C VAL A 24 14.68 2.15 5.45
N ASP A 25 14.47 0.83 5.49
CA ASP A 25 14.49 -0.01 4.31
C ASP A 25 13.35 0.33 3.35
N ALA A 26 12.12 0.50 3.85
CA ALA A 26 10.98 0.94 3.07
C ALA A 26 11.23 2.27 2.35
N ALA A 27 11.78 3.27 3.04
CA ALA A 27 12.12 4.56 2.44
C ALA A 27 13.20 4.44 1.34
N ARG A 28 14.18 3.56 1.54
CA ARG A 28 15.20 3.27 0.52
C ARG A 28 14.61 2.54 -0.69
N MET A 29 13.69 1.61 -0.47
CA MET A 29 12.97 0.90 -1.54
C MET A 29 12.11 1.87 -2.36
N GLU A 30 11.38 2.76 -1.69
CA GLU A 30 10.58 3.82 -2.31
C GLU A 30 11.46 4.70 -3.20
N ALA A 31 12.55 5.24 -2.66
CA ALA A 31 13.48 6.09 -3.43
C ALA A 31 14.04 5.41 -4.68
N LYS A 32 14.26 4.08 -4.63
CA LYS A 32 14.67 3.28 -5.80
C LYS A 32 13.54 3.03 -6.79
N ALA A 33 12.30 2.94 -6.33
CA ALA A 33 11.12 2.66 -7.15
C ALA A 33 10.59 3.90 -7.88
N LEU A 34 10.69 5.10 -7.27
CA LEU A 34 10.16 6.35 -7.82
C LEU A 34 10.59 6.66 -9.27
N PRO A 35 11.88 6.55 -9.63
CA PRO A 35 12.31 6.83 -11.01
C PRO A 35 11.64 5.91 -12.03
N ARG A 36 11.48 4.62 -11.70
CA ARG A 36 10.79 3.64 -12.56
C ARG A 36 9.30 3.97 -12.70
N LEU A 37 8.65 4.37 -11.60
CA LEU A 37 7.26 4.79 -11.61
C LEU A 37 7.07 6.03 -12.49
N ALA A 38 7.94 7.03 -12.38
CA ALA A 38 7.89 8.25 -13.19
C ALA A 38 8.03 7.95 -14.70
N VAL A 39 8.97 7.08 -15.09
CA VAL A 39 9.12 6.64 -16.49
C VAL A 39 7.87 5.92 -16.98
N THR A 40 7.30 5.04 -16.15
CA THR A 40 6.09 4.28 -16.53
C THR A 40 4.88 5.21 -16.66
N ALA A 41 4.73 6.18 -15.76
CA ALA A 41 3.68 7.19 -15.83
C ALA A 41 3.79 8.04 -17.11
N GLY A 42 5.01 8.47 -17.48
CA GLY A 42 5.24 9.21 -18.73
C GLY A 42 4.93 8.37 -19.98
N MET A 43 5.16 7.05 -19.94
CA MET A 43 4.72 6.16 -21.03
C MET A 43 3.19 6.05 -21.11
N ALA A 44 2.52 5.91 -19.96
CA ALA A 44 1.06 5.84 -19.91
C ALA A 44 0.41 7.11 -20.48
N GLU A 45 0.93 8.28 -20.13
CA GLU A 45 0.50 9.56 -20.69
C GLU A 45 0.70 9.61 -22.22
N ARG A 46 1.89 9.26 -22.71
CA ARG A 46 2.20 9.26 -24.15
C ARG A 46 1.35 8.30 -24.97
N LEU A 47 0.88 7.21 -24.35
CA LEU A 47 0.01 6.21 -24.98
C LEU A 47 -1.48 6.55 -24.80
N GLY A 48 -1.83 7.62 -24.08
CA GLY A 48 -3.22 7.99 -23.80
C GLY A 48 -3.94 7.01 -22.87
N LEU A 49 -3.21 6.30 -22.01
CA LEU A 49 -3.79 5.41 -21.00
C LEU A 49 -4.33 6.24 -19.83
N SER A 50 -5.49 5.85 -19.29
CA SER A 50 -6.14 6.58 -18.19
C SER A 50 -5.30 6.61 -16.91
N ASP A 51 -4.63 5.50 -16.58
CA ASP A 51 -3.80 5.34 -15.39
C ASP A 51 -2.88 4.11 -15.48
N LEU A 52 -1.99 3.98 -14.49
CA LEU A 52 -1.12 2.82 -14.32
C LEU A 52 -1.83 1.69 -13.59
N VAL A 53 -1.51 0.45 -13.98
CA VAL A 53 -1.87 -0.73 -13.17
C VAL A 53 -0.97 -0.79 -11.95
N LEU A 54 -1.49 -0.38 -10.79
CA LEU A 54 -0.71 -0.37 -9.53
C LEU A 54 -0.75 -1.72 -8.80
N PHE A 55 -1.88 -2.42 -8.89
CA PHE A 55 -2.10 -3.73 -8.27
C PHE A 55 -2.67 -4.68 -9.31
N THR A 56 -2.37 -5.97 -9.21
CA THR A 56 -2.94 -7.00 -10.10
C THR A 56 -4.01 -7.84 -9.41
N GLU A 57 -4.14 -7.70 -8.09
CA GLU A 57 -5.04 -8.47 -7.23
C GLU A 57 -6.50 -7.99 -7.37
N ALA A 58 -6.95 -7.05 -6.51
CA ALA A 58 -8.34 -6.58 -6.55
C ALA A 58 -8.64 -5.76 -7.82
N ARG A 59 -9.74 -6.11 -8.50
CA ARG A 59 -10.18 -5.48 -9.76
C ARG A 59 -10.28 -3.97 -9.66
N TYR A 60 -10.85 -3.46 -8.58
CA TYR A 60 -11.08 -2.03 -8.35
C TYR A 60 -9.82 -1.26 -7.92
N THR A 61 -8.71 -1.97 -7.67
CA THR A 61 -7.40 -1.35 -7.38
C THR A 61 -6.43 -1.39 -8.56
N ARG A 62 -6.79 -2.06 -9.67
CA ARG A 62 -5.98 -2.11 -10.90
C ARG A 62 -5.92 -0.74 -11.58
N HIS A 63 -7.08 -0.16 -11.86
CA HIS A 63 -7.23 1.12 -12.54
C HIS A 63 -8.12 2.04 -11.70
N LEU A 64 -7.53 2.77 -10.75
CA LEU A 64 -8.27 3.62 -9.82
C LEU A 64 -9.10 4.70 -10.52
N ALA A 65 -8.68 5.17 -11.70
CA ALA A 65 -9.43 6.15 -12.49
C ALA A 65 -10.71 5.58 -13.12
N LEU A 66 -10.75 4.27 -13.35
CA LEU A 66 -11.85 3.56 -14.02
C LEU A 66 -12.63 2.62 -13.09
N ALA A 67 -12.23 2.53 -11.82
CA ALA A 67 -12.84 1.66 -10.85
C ALA A 67 -14.26 2.13 -10.49
N ASP A 68 -15.22 1.19 -10.53
CA ASP A 68 -16.57 1.41 -10.03
C ASP A 68 -16.56 1.51 -8.49
N ARG A 69 -17.35 2.45 -7.93
CA ARG A 69 -17.39 2.72 -6.48
C ARG A 69 -17.90 1.55 -5.65
N PHE A 70 -18.73 0.69 -6.24
CA PHE A 70 -19.32 -0.46 -5.57
C PHE A 70 -18.58 -1.77 -5.86
N ALA A 71 -17.53 -1.74 -6.68
CA ALA A 71 -16.82 -2.94 -7.10
C ALA A 71 -16.24 -3.76 -5.94
N ALA A 72 -15.91 -3.14 -4.79
CA ALA A 72 -15.48 -3.84 -3.58
C ALA A 72 -16.58 -4.71 -2.93
N PHE A 73 -17.84 -4.54 -3.32
CA PHE A 73 -19.01 -5.24 -2.77
C PHE A 73 -19.72 -6.13 -3.80
N GLN A 74 -19.13 -6.33 -4.98
CA GLN A 74 -19.77 -7.05 -6.09
C GLN A 74 -19.62 -8.57 -6.03
N ASP A 75 -18.94 -9.11 -5.00
CA ASP A 75 -18.74 -10.55 -4.87
C ASP A 75 -20.03 -11.26 -4.41
N TYR A 76 -20.43 -11.08 -3.16
CA TYR A 76 -21.68 -11.60 -2.59
C TYR A 76 -22.02 -10.87 -1.28
N PRO A 77 -23.29 -10.91 -0.81
CA PRO A 77 -23.66 -10.28 0.45
C PRO A 77 -22.79 -10.77 1.61
N MET A 78 -22.23 -9.84 2.40
CA MET A 78 -21.33 -10.11 3.53
C MET A 78 -19.97 -10.74 3.14
N ALA A 79 -19.54 -10.65 1.87
CA ALA A 79 -18.19 -11.04 1.48
C ALA A 79 -17.13 -10.17 2.18
N PHE A 80 -16.08 -10.81 2.68
CA PHE A 80 -14.88 -10.11 3.15
C PHE A 80 -13.89 -9.94 2.01
N GLU A 81 -13.29 -8.76 1.93
CA GLU A 81 -12.16 -8.52 1.04
C GLU A 81 -10.96 -9.38 1.44
N HIS A 82 -10.35 -10.05 0.48
CA HIS A 82 -9.21 -10.95 0.68
C HIS A 82 -7.93 -10.43 0.03
N PHE A 83 -8.05 -9.45 -0.87
CA PHE A 83 -6.90 -8.83 -1.52
C PHE A 83 -6.31 -7.71 -0.65
N PRO A 84 -5.01 -7.79 -0.31
CA PRO A 84 -4.34 -6.75 0.47
C PRO A 84 -4.44 -5.36 -0.16
N SER A 85 -4.46 -5.29 -1.50
CA SER A 85 -4.55 -4.02 -2.23
C SER A 85 -5.77 -3.18 -1.85
N GLY A 86 -6.88 -3.80 -1.46
CA GLY A 86 -8.09 -3.11 -0.99
C GLY A 86 -7.88 -2.30 0.29
N SER A 87 -6.96 -2.72 1.16
CA SER A 87 -6.63 -2.01 2.41
C SER A 87 -5.57 -0.91 2.24
N ILE A 88 -4.83 -0.95 1.14
CA ILE A 88 -3.72 -0.03 0.84
C ILE A 88 -4.18 1.10 -0.09
N ALA A 89 -5.20 0.84 -0.92
CA ALA A 89 -5.74 1.81 -1.85
C ALA A 89 -6.21 3.07 -1.10
N PRO A 90 -5.72 4.27 -1.47
CA PRO A 90 -6.10 5.49 -0.77
C PRO A 90 -7.58 5.82 -1.02
N PRO A 91 -8.26 6.45 -0.04
CA PRO A 91 -9.61 6.93 -0.26
C PRO A 91 -9.64 7.96 -1.41
N PRO A 92 -10.74 8.04 -2.18
CA PRO A 92 -10.91 9.05 -3.22
C PRO A 92 -10.62 10.46 -2.69
N ARG A 93 -9.85 11.27 -3.45
CA ARG A 93 -9.40 12.60 -3.01
C ARG A 93 -10.55 13.52 -2.58
N HIS A 94 -11.71 13.42 -3.23
CA HIS A 94 -12.90 14.21 -2.89
C HIS A 94 -13.56 13.83 -1.55
N LEU A 95 -13.19 12.69 -0.95
CA LEU A 95 -13.65 12.27 0.38
C LEU A 95 -12.65 12.65 1.48
N VAL A 96 -11.47 13.19 1.14
CA VAL A 96 -10.46 13.65 2.10
C VAL A 96 -10.40 15.18 2.06
N PRO A 97 -11.02 15.89 3.03
CA PRO A 97 -10.99 17.35 3.05
C PRO A 97 -9.55 17.88 3.17
N GLY A 98 -9.13 18.78 2.28
CA GLY A 98 -7.86 19.51 2.39
C GLY A 98 -6.64 18.93 1.64
N ARG A 99 -6.83 18.10 0.60
CA ARG A 99 -5.77 17.57 -0.29
C ARG A 99 -6.17 17.53 -1.77
#